data_AF-A0A3B9R580-F1
#
_entry.id   AF-A0A3B9R580-F1
#
_cell.length_a   1.000
_cell.length_b   1.000
_cell.length_c   1.000
_cell.angle_alpha   90.00
_cell.angle_beta   90.00
_cell.angle_gamma   90.00
#
_symmetry.space_group_name_H-M   'P 1'
#
loop_
_entity.id
_entity.type
_entity.pdbx_description
1 polymer ?
#
loop_
_entity_poly.entity_id
_entity_poly.type
_entity_poly.pdbx_seq_one_letter_code
_entity_poly.pdbx_strand_id
1 'polypeptide(L)'
;MQTEKVIEHIVKWLKDYAVNAKQKGFVIGVSGGIDSAVTSTLCAKTGLDLLCLEMPIHQAENQSDRASRHIDWLIENFPNVRRQPVNLTPVFDSLVAALPAVDNEEDRFMSLANTRARLRMTSLYYFAALERYLVAGTGNKVE
;
A
#
# COMPACT_ATOMS: atom_id res chain seq x y z
N MET A 1 26.63 7.89 2.39
CA MET A 1 25.32 8.00 3.09
C MET A 1 25.40 7.13 4.34
N GLN A 2 24.92 7.58 5.50
CA GLN A 2 24.95 6.79 6.73
C GLN A 2 23.66 5.98 6.84
N THR A 3 23.52 4.93 6.01
CA THR A 3 22.25 4.24 5.75
C THR A 3 21.63 3.64 7.02
N GLU A 4 22.42 2.97 7.87
CA GLU A 4 21.91 2.37 9.11
C GLU A 4 21.28 3.42 10.03
N LYS A 5 21.95 4.56 10.19
CA LYS A 5 21.43 5.67 11.01
C LYS A 5 20.18 6.30 10.43
N VAL A 6 20.07 6.37 9.10
CA VAL A 6 18.85 6.85 8.43
C VAL A 6 17.69 5.89 8.69
N ILE A 7 17.93 4.57 8.60
CA ILE A 7 16.94 3.55 8.92
C ILE A 7 16.48 3.68 10.38
N GLU A 8 17.42 3.74 11.33
CA GLU A 8 17.11 3.89 12.76
C GLU A 8 16.28 5.15 13.02
N HIS A 9 16.66 6.28 12.40
CA HIS A 9 15.95 7.54 12.53
C HIS A 9 14.51 7.43 12.01
N ILE A 10 14.30 6.89 10.81
CA ILE A 10 12.97 6.78 10.20
C ILE A 10 12.09 5.80 10.98
N VAL A 11 12.63 4.64 11.38
CA VAL A 11 11.90 3.65 12.19
C VAL A 11 11.45 4.26 13.52
N LYS A 12 12.35 4.97 14.20
CA LYS A 12 12.00 5.68 15.44
C LYS A 12 10.93 6.74 15.20
N TRP A 13 11.09 7.56 14.16
CA TRP A 13 10.11 8.59 13.82
C TRP A 13 8.72 8.02 13.52
N LEU A 14 8.64 6.95 12.71
CA LEU A 14 7.39 6.25 12.42
C LEU A 14 6.72 5.75 13.70
N LYS A 15 7.49 5.08 14.57
CA LYS A 15 6.99 4.55 15.83
C LYS A 15 6.46 5.65 16.75
N ASP A 16 7.25 6.70 16.96
CA ASP A 16 6.87 7.82 17.82
C ASP A 16 5.61 8.51 17.29
N TYR A 17 5.51 8.70 15.97
CA TYR A 17 4.34 9.31 15.33
C TYR A 17 3.07 8.48 15.57
N ALA A 18 3.12 7.17 15.32
CA ALA A 18 1.98 6.28 15.53
C ALA A 18 1.53 6.21 16.99
N VAL A 19 2.48 6.12 17.93
CA VAL A 19 2.21 6.10 19.38
C VAL A 19 1.57 7.42 19.83
N ASN A 20 2.12 8.56 19.41
CA ASN A 20 1.56 9.88 19.75
C ASN A 20 0.16 10.09 19.16
N ALA A 21 -0.08 9.59 17.95
CA ALA A 21 -1.39 9.59 17.31
C ALA A 21 -2.37 8.55 17.90
N LYS A 22 -1.95 7.77 18.92
CA LYS A 22 -2.72 6.70 19.55
C LYS A 22 -3.24 5.66 18.55
N GLN A 23 -2.42 5.34 17.55
CA GLN A 23 -2.68 4.31 16.56
C GLN A 23 -1.94 3.02 16.95
N LYS A 24 -2.47 1.88 16.52
CA LYS A 24 -1.95 0.55 16.84
C LYS A 24 -0.84 0.10 15.88
N GLY A 25 -0.74 0.72 14.71
CA GLY A 25 0.15 0.26 13.65
C GLY A 25 -0.10 0.94 12.31
N PHE A 26 0.25 0.25 11.23
CA PHE A 26 0.23 0.75 9.87
C PHE A 26 -0.53 -0.18 8.92
N VAL A 27 -1.12 0.41 7.89
CA VAL A 27 -1.60 -0.31 6.72
C VAL A 27 -0.89 0.22 5.47
N ILE A 28 -0.50 -0.67 4.57
CA ILE A 28 0.23 -0.31 3.35
C ILE A 28 -0.20 -1.17 2.17
N GLY A 29 -0.29 -0.57 0.98
CA GLY A 29 -0.43 -1.32 -0.27
C GLY A 29 0.93 -1.70 -0.82
N VAL A 30 1.19 -2.99 -1.01
CA VAL A 30 2.45 -3.46 -1.60
C VAL A 30 2.23 -3.71 -3.09
N SER A 31 2.91 -2.92 -3.94
CA SER A 31 2.71 -2.97 -5.41
C SER A 31 3.75 -3.83 -6.13
N GLY A 32 4.78 -4.31 -5.43
CA GLY A 32 5.95 -4.96 -6.01
C GLY A 32 7.02 -3.97 -6.50
N GLY A 33 6.83 -2.66 -6.28
CA GLY A 33 7.81 -1.60 -6.52
C GLY A 33 8.68 -1.31 -5.29
N ILE A 34 9.84 -0.67 -5.53
CA ILE A 34 10.87 -0.46 -4.50
C ILE A 34 10.40 0.46 -3.36
N ASP A 35 9.62 1.50 -3.64
CA ASP A 35 9.18 2.43 -2.60
C ASP A 35 8.26 1.74 -1.61
N SER A 36 7.27 0.96 -2.10
CA SER A 36 6.40 0.16 -1.24
C SER A 36 7.18 -0.88 -0.44
N ALA A 37 8.22 -1.47 -1.02
CA ALA A 37 9.04 -2.48 -0.35
C ALA A 37 9.90 -1.89 0.78
N VAL A 38 10.50 -0.73 0.54
CA VAL A 38 11.28 -0.01 1.56
C VAL A 38 10.35 0.48 2.68
N THR A 39 9.25 1.15 2.35
CA THR A 39 8.31 1.68 3.34
C THR A 39 7.71 0.57 4.20
N SER A 40 7.25 -0.54 3.61
CA SER A 40 6.70 -1.65 4.39
C SER A 40 7.73 -2.26 5.35
N THR A 41 9.00 -2.35 4.92
CA THR A 41 10.09 -2.89 5.75
C THR A 41 10.40 -1.96 6.93
N LEU A 42 10.39 -0.63 6.70
CA LEU A 42 10.56 0.35 7.76
C LEU A 42 9.39 0.32 8.74
N CYS A 43 8.14 0.20 8.27
CA CYS A 43 6.98 0.01 9.12
C CYS A 43 7.07 -1.27 9.96
N ALA A 44 7.47 -2.41 9.35
CA ALA A 44 7.62 -3.67 10.06
C ALA A 44 8.66 -3.57 11.19
N LYS A 45 9.80 -2.90 10.93
CA LYS A 45 10.87 -2.65 11.90
C LYS A 45 10.45 -1.81 13.12
N THR A 46 9.31 -1.10 13.07
CA THR A 46 8.80 -0.37 14.26
C THR A 46 8.38 -1.31 15.39
N GLY A 47 8.05 -2.56 15.05
CA GLY A 47 7.45 -3.54 15.95
C GLY A 47 5.97 -3.30 16.26
N LEU A 48 5.33 -2.31 15.63
CA LEU A 48 3.88 -2.12 15.67
C LEU A 48 3.19 -3.00 14.62
N ASP A 49 1.88 -3.19 14.72
CA ASP A 49 1.14 -3.97 13.74
C ASP A 49 1.36 -3.42 12.32
N LEU A 50 1.56 -4.31 11.35
CA LEU A 50 1.60 -3.97 9.94
C LEU A 50 0.62 -4.83 9.15
N LEU A 51 -0.32 -4.19 8.46
CA LEU A 51 -1.22 -4.84 7.52
C LEU A 51 -0.80 -4.50 6.08
N CYS A 52 -0.34 -5.52 5.34
CA CYS A 52 -0.05 -5.42 3.91
C CYS A 52 -1.30 -5.79 3.10
N LEU A 53 -1.85 -4.82 2.37
CA LEU A 53 -2.94 -5.03 1.44
C LEU A 53 -2.41 -5.39 0.05
N GLU A 54 -2.96 -6.46 -0.52
CA GLU A 54 -2.78 -6.82 -1.92
C GLU A 54 -4.06 -6.47 -2.67
N MET A 55 -3.98 -5.50 -3.58
CA MET A 55 -5.15 -4.87 -4.20
C MET A 55 -5.09 -4.89 -5.72
N PRO A 56 -5.23 -6.07 -6.35
CA PRO A 56 -5.15 -6.19 -7.80
C PRO A 56 -6.35 -5.52 -8.48
N ILE A 57 -6.04 -4.80 -9.57
CA ILE A 57 -7.00 -4.27 -10.54
C ILE A 57 -6.37 -4.48 -11.91
N HIS A 58 -6.83 -5.49 -12.67
CA HIS A 58 -6.27 -5.86 -13.98
C HIS A 58 -4.74 -5.92 -13.98
N GLN A 59 -4.16 -6.45 -12.91
CA GLN A 59 -2.72 -6.39 -12.68
C GLN A 59 -2.03 -7.54 -13.40
N ALA A 60 -0.91 -7.26 -14.06
CA ALA A 60 -0.12 -8.29 -14.72
C ALA A 60 0.44 -9.29 -13.69
N GLU A 61 0.43 -10.58 -14.02
CA GLU A 61 0.85 -11.68 -13.13
C GLU A 61 2.25 -11.45 -12.55
N ASN A 62 3.18 -10.93 -13.34
CA ASN A 62 4.56 -10.68 -12.93
C ASN A 62 4.70 -9.61 -11.82
N GLN A 63 3.79 -8.63 -11.74
CA GLN A 63 3.79 -7.64 -10.66
C GLN A 63 3.17 -8.22 -9.39
N SER A 64 2.14 -9.05 -9.55
CA SER A 64 1.51 -9.76 -8.44
C SER A 64 2.49 -10.71 -7.76
N ASP A 65 3.33 -11.40 -8.53
CA ASP A 65 4.38 -12.30 -8.00
C ASP A 65 5.39 -11.55 -7.11
N ARG A 66 5.91 -10.41 -7.59
CA ARG A 66 6.89 -9.62 -6.80
C ARG A 66 6.30 -9.08 -5.50
N ALA A 67 5.06 -8.58 -5.55
CA ALA A 67 4.37 -8.08 -4.36
C ALA A 67 4.15 -9.19 -3.35
N SER A 68 3.64 -10.35 -3.79
CA SER A 68 3.42 -11.51 -2.94
C SER A 68 4.72 -11.97 -2.27
N ARG A 69 5.78 -12.19 -3.05
CA ARG A 69 7.08 -12.65 -2.54
C ARG A 69 7.68 -11.70 -1.50
N HIS A 70 7.51 -10.39 -1.68
CA HIS A 70 7.97 -9.42 -0.69
C HIS A 70 7.14 -9.46 0.60
N ILE A 71 5.82 -9.61 0.50
CA ILE A 71 4.96 -9.79 1.67
C ILE A 71 5.31 -11.07 2.42
N ASP A 72 5.54 -12.17 1.69
CA ASP A 72 5.92 -13.45 2.28
C ASP A 72 7.24 -13.32 3.06
N TRP A 73 8.25 -12.66 2.46
CA TRP A 73 9.50 -12.33 3.15
C TRP A 73 9.29 -11.47 4.40
N LEU A 74 8.40 -10.46 4.35
CA LEU A 74 8.10 -9.65 5.54
C LEU A 74 7.50 -10.48 6.67
N ILE A 75 6.55 -11.37 6.36
CA ILE A 75 5.88 -12.23 7.35
C ILE A 75 6.89 -13.19 7.99
N GLU A 76 7.80 -13.76 7.19
CA GLU A 76 8.87 -14.63 7.70
C GLU A 76 9.84 -13.92 8.64
N ASN A 77 10.13 -12.64 8.38
CA ASN A 77 11.14 -11.88 9.13
C ASN A 77 10.55 -11.04 10.28
N PHE A 78 9.24 -10.78 10.28
CA PHE A 78 8.59 -9.88 11.22
C PHE A 78 7.22 -10.44 11.68
N PRO A 79 7.09 -10.87 12.94
CA PRO A 79 5.87 -11.52 13.43
C PRO A 79 4.66 -10.59 13.54
N ASN A 80 4.88 -9.28 13.49
CA ASN A 80 3.86 -8.23 13.54
C ASN A 80 3.23 -7.92 12.17
N VAL A 81 3.59 -8.65 11.12
CA VAL A 81 3.10 -8.42 9.74
C VAL A 81 1.97 -9.39 9.39
N ARG A 82 0.90 -8.87 8.79
CA ARG A 82 -0.22 -9.65 8.26
C ARG A 82 -0.53 -9.27 6.82
N ARG A 83 -0.99 -10.22 6.02
CA ARG A 83 -1.46 -10.03 4.65
C ARG A 83 -2.99 -10.00 4.61
N GLN A 84 -3.55 -9.13 3.77
CA GLN A 84 -4.97 -9.13 3.43
C GLN A 84 -5.17 -8.88 1.94
N PRO A 85 -5.54 -9.92 1.16
CA PRO A 85 -5.94 -9.77 -0.23
C PRO A 85 -7.30 -9.07 -0.35
N VAL A 86 -7.42 -8.17 -1.32
CA VAL A 86 -8.65 -7.44 -1.66
C VAL A 86 -8.73 -7.29 -3.17
N ASN A 87 -9.41 -8.21 -3.86
CA ASN A 87 -9.57 -8.11 -5.31
C ASN A 87 -10.51 -6.94 -5.66
N LEU A 88 -9.96 -5.87 -6.24
CA LEU A 88 -10.70 -4.67 -6.60
C LEU A 88 -11.14 -4.66 -8.07
N THR A 89 -10.79 -5.69 -8.85
CA THR A 89 -11.15 -5.79 -10.27
C THR A 89 -12.67 -5.70 -10.50
N PRO A 90 -13.53 -6.46 -9.80
CA PRO A 90 -14.98 -6.40 -10.02
C PRO A 90 -15.58 -5.03 -9.67
N VAL A 91 -15.04 -4.38 -8.63
CA VAL A 91 -15.48 -3.05 -8.19
C VAL A 91 -15.10 -1.99 -9.22
N PHE A 92 -13.87 -2.07 -9.74
CA PHE A 92 -13.40 -1.19 -10.79
C PHE A 92 -14.20 -1.36 -12.09
N ASP A 93 -14.48 -2.59 -12.51
CA ASP A 93 -15.26 -2.87 -13.72
C ASP A 93 -16.68 -2.34 -13.61
N SER A 94 -17.31 -2.53 -12.45
CA SER A 94 -18.64 -1.97 -12.16
C SER A 94 -18.64 -0.44 -12.22
N LEU A 95 -17.59 0.21 -11.72
CA LEU A 95 -17.43 1.65 -11.82
C LEU A 95 -17.26 2.10 -13.28
N VAL A 96 -16.42 1.41 -14.07
CA VAL A 96 -16.21 1.74 -15.49
C VAL A 96 -17.50 1.61 -16.30
N ALA A 97 -18.31 0.58 -16.02
CA ALA A 97 -19.61 0.35 -16.66
C ALA A 97 -20.66 1.42 -16.31
N ALA A 98 -20.54 2.06 -15.14
CA ALA A 98 -21.43 3.14 -14.72
C ALA A 98 -21.05 4.51 -15.30
N LEU A 99 -19.87 4.64 -15.91
CA LEU A 99 -19.41 5.88 -16.54
C LEU A 99 -19.96 5.99 -17.98
N PRO A 100 -20.26 7.21 -18.47
CA PRO A 100 -20.72 7.40 -19.84
C PRO A 100 -19.64 6.98 -20.85
N ALA A 101 -20.09 6.64 -22.07
CA ALA A 101 -19.19 6.49 -23.20
C ALA A 101 -18.46 7.81 -23.50
N VAL A 102 -17.27 7.70 -24.07
CA VAL A 102 -16.44 8.82 -24.49
C VAL A 102 -16.08 8.67 -25.96
N ASP A 103 -15.76 9.79 -26.62
CA ASP A 103 -15.25 9.75 -27.99
C ASP A 103 -13.76 9.35 -28.05
N ASN A 104 -12.97 9.72 -27.03
CA ASN A 104 -11.54 9.41 -26.93
C ASN A 104 -11.24 8.39 -25.82
N GLU A 105 -11.05 7.12 -26.21
CA GLU A 105 -10.71 6.04 -25.27
C GLU A 105 -9.29 6.15 -24.68
N GLU A 106 -8.36 6.85 -25.33
CA GLU A 106 -7.00 7.07 -24.79
C GLU A 106 -7.04 7.99 -23.55
N ASP A 107 -7.79 9.09 -23.64
CA ASP A 107 -8.01 10.00 -22.51
C ASP A 107 -8.74 9.31 -21.35
N ARG A 108 -9.69 8.41 -21.67
CA ARG A 108 -10.37 7.59 -20.66
C ARG A 108 -9.41 6.63 -20.00
N PHE A 109 -8.54 5.94 -20.75
CA PHE A 109 -7.56 5.04 -20.17
C PHE A 109 -6.63 5.76 -19.18
N MET A 110 -6.13 6.94 -19.54
CA MET A 110 -5.31 7.78 -18.66
C MET A 110 -6.08 8.24 -17.42
N SER A 111 -7.34 8.66 -17.59
CA SER A 111 -8.21 9.06 -16.48
C SER A 111 -8.47 7.90 -15.51
N LEU A 112 -8.68 6.70 -16.04
CA LEU A 112 -8.93 5.48 -15.28
C LEU A 112 -7.69 5.02 -14.47
N ALA A 113 -6.47 5.37 -14.89
CA ALA A 113 -5.27 5.09 -14.10
C ALA A 113 -5.34 5.73 -12.71
N ASN A 114 -5.75 7.00 -12.63
CA ASN A 114 -5.94 7.70 -11.37
C ASN A 114 -7.13 7.14 -10.58
N THR A 115 -8.20 6.71 -11.26
CA THR A 115 -9.34 6.04 -10.62
C THR A 115 -8.92 4.75 -9.92
N ARG A 116 -8.05 3.93 -10.53
CA ARG A 116 -7.47 2.74 -9.87
C ARG A 116 -6.72 3.10 -8.60
N ALA A 117 -5.88 4.13 -8.64
CA ALA A 117 -5.14 4.60 -7.46
C ALA A 117 -6.08 5.03 -6.33
N ARG A 118 -7.17 5.75 -6.67
CA ARG A 118 -8.18 6.18 -5.70
C ARG A 118 -8.94 5.02 -5.08
N LEU A 119 -9.30 3.98 -5.83
CA LEU A 119 -9.94 2.79 -5.26
C LEU A 119 -9.04 2.10 -4.23
N ARG A 120 -7.75 1.93 -4.54
CA ARG A 120 -6.77 1.38 -3.59
C ARG A 120 -6.63 2.25 -2.34
N MET A 121 -6.56 3.56 -2.52
CA MET A 121 -6.53 4.52 -1.41
C MET A 121 -7.76 4.36 -0.51
N THR A 122 -8.97 4.32 -1.08
CA THR A 122 -10.19 4.10 -0.32
C THR A 122 -10.15 2.80 0.49
N SER A 123 -9.67 1.70 -0.10
CA SER A 123 -9.49 0.43 0.61
C SER A 123 -8.49 0.54 1.76
N LEU A 124 -7.35 1.19 1.56
CA LEU A 124 -6.36 1.43 2.63
C LEU A 124 -6.97 2.19 3.81
N TYR A 125 -7.69 3.27 3.52
CA TYR A 125 -8.32 4.09 4.57
C TYR A 125 -9.47 3.36 5.29
N TYR A 126 -10.19 2.47 4.62
CA TYR A 126 -11.17 1.59 5.27
C TYR A 126 -10.52 0.74 6.37
N PHE A 127 -9.43 0.02 6.04
CA PHE A 127 -8.73 -0.80 7.03
C PHE A 127 -8.03 0.05 8.09
N ALA A 128 -7.47 1.20 7.71
CA ALA A 128 -6.85 2.13 8.65
C ALA A 128 -7.84 2.59 9.74
N ALA A 129 -9.04 3.00 9.34
CA ALA A 129 -10.08 3.43 10.26
C ALA A 129 -10.59 2.28 11.13
N LEU A 130 -10.83 1.11 10.54
CA LEU A 130 -11.36 -0.07 11.24
C LEU A 130 -10.40 -0.57 12.32
N GLU A 131 -9.11 -0.66 12.00
CA GLU A 131 -8.10 -1.28 12.87
C GLU A 131 -7.39 -0.27 13.78
N ARG A 132 -7.63 1.03 13.58
CA ARG A 132 -6.87 2.15 14.17
C ARG A 132 -5.39 2.11 13.76
N TYR A 133 -5.16 2.06 12.46
CA TYR A 133 -3.84 2.13 11.84
C TYR A 133 -3.64 3.45 11.09
N LEU A 134 -2.38 3.79 10.78
CA LEU A 134 -2.02 4.84 9.84
C LEU A 134 -1.80 4.27 8.45
N VAL A 135 -2.26 4.96 7.41
CA VAL A 135 -1.90 4.62 6.03
C VAL A 135 -0.45 5.06 5.77
N ALA A 136 0.42 4.11 5.45
CA ALA A 136 1.80 4.40 5.07
C ALA A 136 1.88 4.76 3.58
N GLY A 137 2.15 6.03 3.29
CA GLY A 137 2.40 6.51 1.93
C GLY A 137 3.77 6.07 1.42
N THR A 138 3.88 5.86 0.10
CA THR A 138 5.10 5.38 -0.56
C THR A 138 5.69 6.40 -1.54
N GLY A 139 5.23 7.65 -1.50
CA GLY A 139 5.75 8.69 -2.39
C GLY A 139 7.19 9.06 -2.03
N ASN A 140 8.04 9.27 -3.04
CA ASN A 140 9.39 9.77 -2.87
C ASN A 140 9.51 11.25 -3.31
N LYS A 141 10.70 11.84 -3.16
CA LYS A 141 10.92 13.28 -3.42
C LYS A 141 10.81 13.68 -4.90
N VAL A 142 10.99 12.74 -5.82
CA VAL A 142 11.08 13.00 -7.26
C VAL A 142 9.70 12.93 -7.93
N GLU A 143 8.81 12.11 -7.38
CA GLU A 143 7.40 11.97 -7.78
C GLU A 143 6.56 13.21 -7.48
#